data_AF-A0A7C8E7L6-F1
#
_entry.id   AF-A0A7C8E7L6-F1
#
_cell.length_a   1.000
_cell.length_b   1.000
_cell.length_c   1.000
_cell.angle_alpha   90.00
_cell.angle_beta   90.00
_cell.angle_gamma   90.00
#
_symmetry.space_group_name_H-M   'P 1'
#
loop_
_entity.id
_entity.type
_entity.pdbx_description
1 polymer ?
#
loop_
_entity_poly.entity_id
_entity_poly.type
_entity_poly.pdbx_seq_one_letter_code
_entity_poly.pdbx_strand_id
1 'polypeptide(L)'
;MEDLNRKYAKPIKGSHLLLFFPPGGKKPRFDRLLPGLYEYVPGEKRVFFRREAMEYRDIQNKNQFVLVDGPPNIDGNDAASAGPLDRLCHIVFSYPVVDKEGSMSPRARVALEWIYGIDY
;
A
#
# COMPACT_ATOMS: atom_id res chain seq x y z
N MET A 1 -32.10 3.25 12.44
CA MET A 1 -31.59 3.82 11.18
C MET A 1 -30.69 5.04 11.44
N GLU A 2 -30.99 5.87 12.45
CA GLU A 2 -30.17 7.05 12.82
C GLU A 2 -28.73 6.73 13.28
N ASP A 3 -28.50 5.58 13.92
CA ASP A 3 -27.17 5.19 14.40
C ASP A 3 -26.18 4.82 13.29
N LEU A 4 -26.65 4.28 12.16
CA LEU A 4 -25.79 4.03 10.99
C LEU A 4 -25.34 5.34 10.36
N ASN A 5 -26.28 6.27 10.14
CA ASN A 5 -25.98 7.58 9.55
C ASN A 5 -24.98 8.37 10.39
N ARG A 6 -25.07 8.26 11.72
CA ARG A 6 -24.12 8.91 12.64
C ARG A 6 -22.71 8.31 12.57
N LYS A 7 -22.58 7.02 12.26
CA LYS A 7 -21.27 6.36 12.03
C LYS A 7 -20.66 6.76 10.69
N TYR A 8 -21.46 6.92 9.64
CA TYR A 8 -20.98 7.41 8.33
C TYR A 8 -20.63 8.91 8.32
N ALA A 9 -21.17 9.69 9.25
CA ALA A 9 -20.85 11.11 9.39
C ALA A 9 -19.41 11.38 9.86
N LYS A 10 -18.71 10.38 10.42
CA LYS A 10 -17.29 10.53 10.77
C LYS A 10 -16.46 10.33 9.50
N PRO A 11 -15.67 11.32 9.05
CA PRO A 11 -14.79 11.14 7.91
C PRO A 11 -13.82 9.99 8.21
N ILE A 12 -13.75 9.02 7.30
CA ILE A 12 -12.72 8.00 7.34
C ILE A 12 -11.38 8.72 7.22
N LYS A 13 -10.62 8.74 8.31
CA LYS A 13 -9.29 9.34 8.35
C LYS A 13 -8.32 8.33 7.77
N GLY A 14 -7.71 8.68 6.65
CA GLY A 14 -6.80 7.82 5.95
C GLY A 14 -6.48 8.34 4.57
N SER A 15 -5.70 7.58 3.83
CA SER A 15 -5.42 7.86 2.43
C SER A 15 -5.01 6.60 1.68
N HIS A 16 -5.03 6.71 0.36
CA HIS A 16 -4.70 5.62 -0.54
C HIS A 16 -3.53 6.01 -1.43
N LEU A 17 -2.71 5.03 -1.79
CA LEU A 17 -1.75 5.13 -2.88
C LEU A 17 -2.09 4.09 -3.94
N LEU A 18 -2.19 4.53 -5.19
CA LEU A 18 -2.22 3.67 -6.37
C LEU A 18 -0.82 3.68 -6.96
N LEU A 19 -0.17 2.52 -6.96
CA LEU A 19 1.14 2.37 -7.56
C LEU A 19 0.97 1.77 -8.95
N PHE A 20 1.80 2.23 -9.89
CA PHE A 20 1.83 1.76 -11.27
C PHE A 20 3.14 1.05 -11.55
N PHE A 21 3.15 0.19 -12.56
CA PHE A 21 4.38 -0.47 -12.98
C PHE A 21 5.43 0.58 -13.41
N PRO A 22 6.68 0.43 -12.97
CA PRO A 22 7.74 1.34 -13.39
C PRO A 22 8.05 1.13 -14.88
N PRO A 23 8.36 2.21 -15.64
CA PRO A 23 8.76 2.08 -17.03
C PRO A 23 10.09 1.31 -17.14
N GLY A 24 10.27 0.57 -18.23
CA GLY A 24 11.55 -0.08 -18.55
C GLY A 24 11.82 -1.41 -17.83
N GLY A 25 10.78 -2.14 -17.40
CA GLY A 25 10.92 -3.54 -16.97
C GLY A 25 11.64 -3.75 -15.65
N LYS A 26 11.82 -2.71 -14.83
CA LYS A 26 12.20 -2.89 -13.42
C LYS A 26 11.15 -3.78 -12.77
N LYS A 27 11.60 -4.83 -12.09
CA LYS A 27 10.71 -5.77 -11.41
C LYS A 27 10.56 -5.34 -9.94
N PRO A 28 9.42 -4.75 -9.54
CA PRO A 28 8.98 -4.72 -8.14
C PRO A 28 9.15 -6.08 -7.45
N ARG A 29 9.07 -6.10 -6.13
CA ARG A 29 9.15 -7.34 -5.32
C ARG A 29 7.89 -8.20 -5.47
N PHE A 30 7.57 -8.62 -6.69
CA PHE A 30 6.31 -9.28 -7.07
C PHE A 30 6.06 -10.57 -6.30
N ASP A 31 7.11 -11.34 -6.01
CA ASP A 31 7.07 -12.62 -5.31
C ASP A 31 6.65 -12.53 -3.82
N ARG A 32 6.52 -11.31 -3.27
CA ARG A 32 6.34 -11.07 -1.83
C ARG A 32 5.14 -10.17 -1.48
N LEU A 33 4.36 -9.75 -2.48
CA LEU A 33 3.23 -8.85 -2.29
C LEU A 33 1.92 -9.63 -2.26
N LEU A 34 1.52 -10.04 -1.06
CA LEU A 34 0.23 -10.66 -0.79
C LEU A 34 -0.76 -9.58 -0.33
N PRO A 35 -2.03 -9.60 -0.77
CA PRO A 35 -3.05 -8.76 -0.18
C PRO A 35 -3.13 -8.97 1.34
N GLY A 36 -3.06 -7.90 2.11
CA GLY A 36 -3.09 -7.99 3.56
C GLY A 36 -2.47 -6.84 4.33
N LEU A 37 -2.43 -7.02 5.65
CA LEU A 37 -1.85 -6.08 6.59
C LEU A 37 -0.34 -6.29 6.66
N TYR A 38 0.39 -5.21 6.38
CA TYR A 38 1.83 -5.12 6.56
C TYR A 38 2.18 -4.20 7.71
N GLU A 39 3.32 -4.47 8.34
CA GLU A 39 3.87 -3.62 9.39
C GLU A 39 5.34 -3.32 9.12
N TYR A 40 5.68 -2.03 9.17
CA TYR A 40 7.05 -1.57 9.21
C TYR A 40 7.58 -1.63 10.65
N VAL A 41 8.71 -2.29 10.85
CA VAL A 41 9.42 -2.37 12.14
C VAL A 41 10.65 -1.46 12.05
N PRO A 42 10.64 -0.25 12.66
CA PRO A 42 11.73 0.71 12.52
C PRO A 42 13.09 0.19 12.97
N GLY A 43 13.13 -0.57 14.07
CA GLY A 43 14.37 -1.13 14.61
C GLY A 43 15.05 -2.13 13.66
N GLU A 44 14.27 -2.83 12.84
CA GLU A 44 14.77 -3.83 11.89
C GLU A 44 14.89 -3.26 10.48
N LYS A 45 14.38 -2.05 10.23
CA LYS A 45 14.20 -1.44 8.91
C LYS A 45 13.53 -2.38 7.91
N ARG A 46 12.57 -3.19 8.38
CA ARG A 46 11.90 -4.23 7.59
C ARG A 46 10.40 -4.07 7.61
N VAL A 47 9.79 -4.56 6.53
CA VAL A 47 8.35 -4.65 6.36
C VAL A 47 7.95 -6.12 6.42
N PHE A 48 6.98 -6.45 7.26
CA PHE A 48 6.51 -7.81 7.47
C PHE A 48 5.04 -7.94 7.12
N PHE A 49 4.68 -9.02 6.43
CA PHE A 49 3.29 -9.46 6.31
C PHE A 49 2.84 -9.96 7.69
N ARG A 50 1.69 -9.47 8.16
CA ARG A 50 1.12 -9.87 9.45
C ARG A 50 -0.03 -10.85 9.30
N ARG A 51 -0.97 -10.53 8.41
CA ARG A 51 -2.18 -11.33 8.16
C ARG A 51 -2.92 -10.80 6.95
N GLU A 52 -3.86 -11.58 6.45
CA GLU A 52 -4.87 -11.11 5.50
C GLU A 52 -5.72 -9.99 6.13
N ALA A 53 -5.99 -8.96 5.34
CA ALA A 53 -6.77 -7.77 5.68
C ALA A 53 -7.09 -6.99 4.40
N MET A 54 -8.22 -6.28 4.38
CA MET A 54 -8.63 -5.48 3.21
C MET A 54 -9.11 -4.08 3.59
N GLU A 55 -9.20 -3.77 4.89
CA GLU A 55 -9.93 -2.60 5.34
C GLU A 55 -9.12 -1.68 6.25
N TYR A 56 -9.49 -0.39 6.26
CA TYR A 56 -8.95 0.60 7.19
C TYR A 56 -9.03 0.18 8.65
N ARG A 57 -10.10 -0.53 9.03
CA ARG A 57 -10.34 -0.97 10.41
C ARG A 57 -9.30 -1.97 10.91
N ASP A 58 -8.57 -2.62 10.00
CA ASP A 58 -7.52 -3.57 10.33
C ASP A 58 -6.19 -2.89 10.76
N ILE A 59 -6.04 -1.59 10.46
CA ILE A 59 -4.84 -0.81 10.74
C ILE A 59 -4.89 -0.29 12.17
N GLN A 60 -4.00 -0.78 13.03
CA GLN A 60 -3.99 -0.46 14.46
C GLN A 60 -3.09 0.73 14.81
N ASN A 61 -2.07 0.99 14.00
CA ASN A 61 -1.12 2.07 14.24
C ASN A 61 -0.52 2.61 12.94
N LYS A 62 0.26 3.68 13.02
CA LYS A 62 0.81 4.36 11.84
C LYS A 62 1.93 3.58 11.14
N ASN A 63 2.52 2.57 11.77
CA ASN A 63 3.53 1.72 11.13
C ASN A 63 2.90 0.62 10.27
N GLN A 64 1.57 0.50 10.29
CA GLN A 64 0.83 -0.50 9.53
C GLN A 64 0.17 0.11 8.30
N PHE A 65 0.08 -0.68 7.25
CA PHE A 65 -0.65 -0.36 6.03
C PHE A 65 -1.28 -1.63 5.45
N VAL A 66 -2.35 -1.48 4.67
CA VAL A 66 -2.99 -2.60 3.98
C VAL A 66 -2.67 -2.52 2.49
N LEU A 67 -2.20 -3.63 1.93
CA LEU A 67 -2.12 -3.83 0.49
C LEU A 67 -3.42 -4.53 0.05
N VAL A 68 -4.23 -3.86 -0.77
CA VAL A 68 -5.59 -4.31 -1.13
C VAL A 68 -5.56 -5.23 -2.33
N ASP A 69 -4.82 -4.85 -3.37
CA ASP A 69 -4.56 -5.68 -4.54
C ASP A 69 -3.06 -5.71 -4.82
N GLY A 70 -2.56 -6.92 -5.06
CA GLY A 70 -1.17 -7.18 -5.44
C GLY A 70 -0.98 -7.11 -6.96
N PRO A 71 0.26 -7.27 -7.42
CA PRO A 71 0.57 -7.28 -8.85
C PRO A 71 -0.29 -8.31 -9.60
N PRO A 72 -0.82 -7.97 -10.80
CA PRO A 72 -1.53 -8.93 -11.63
C PRO A 72 -0.61 -10.10 -12.01
N ASN A 73 -0.97 -11.29 -11.52
CA ASN A 73 -0.48 -12.63 -11.87
C ASN A 73 1.05 -12.83 -11.99
N ILE A 74 1.64 -13.44 -10.96
CA ILE A 74 3.09 -13.68 -10.82
C ILE A 74 3.56 -14.90 -11.63
N ASP A 75 2.63 -15.81 -12.00
CA ASP A 75 2.92 -17.09 -12.67
C ASP A 75 2.71 -17.08 -14.18
N GLY A 76 2.16 -16.00 -14.74
CA GLY A 76 1.95 -15.84 -16.18
C GLY A 76 3.12 -15.12 -16.82
N ASN A 77 3.60 -15.64 -17.94
CA ASN A 77 4.64 -15.08 -18.81
C ASN A 77 4.34 -13.65 -19.38
N ASP A 78 3.34 -12.96 -18.84
CA ASP A 78 2.74 -11.71 -19.32
C ASP A 78 2.87 -10.56 -18.31
N ALA A 79 3.92 -10.55 -17.48
CA ALA A 79 4.31 -9.33 -16.74
C ALA A 79 4.95 -8.27 -17.66
N ALA A 80 4.67 -8.31 -18.97
CA ALA A 80 4.87 -7.19 -19.86
C ALA A 80 3.72 -6.22 -19.61
N SER A 81 3.96 -5.20 -18.79
CA SER A 81 3.09 -4.03 -18.70
C SER A 81 2.70 -3.59 -20.11
N ALA A 82 1.40 -3.62 -20.41
CA ALA A 82 0.82 -3.27 -21.70
C ALA A 82 0.50 -1.77 -21.79
N GLY A 83 0.51 -1.03 -20.68
CA GLY A 83 0.31 0.41 -20.70
C GLY A 83 0.73 1.17 -19.42
N PRO A 84 0.95 2.49 -19.53
CA PRO A 84 1.33 3.36 -18.41
C PRO A 84 0.29 3.47 -17.29
N LEU A 85 -0.90 2.89 -17.51
CA LEU A 85 -2.01 2.85 -16.55
C LEU A 85 -2.13 1.49 -15.86
N ASP A 86 -1.20 0.57 -16.10
CA ASP A 86 -1.20 -0.71 -15.43
C ASP A 86 -0.88 -0.51 -13.95
N ARG A 87 -1.87 -0.82 -13.11
CA ARG A 87 -1.75 -0.72 -11.66
C ARG A 87 -0.90 -1.88 -11.14
N LEU A 88 0.14 -1.54 -10.40
CA LEU A 88 0.96 -2.47 -9.63
C LEU A 88 0.23 -2.95 -8.38
N CYS A 89 -0.22 -2.02 -7.54
CA CYS A 89 -0.94 -2.34 -6.31
C CYS A 89 -1.67 -1.12 -5.75
N HIS A 90 -2.65 -1.40 -4.91
CA HIS A 90 -3.40 -0.42 -4.12
C HIS A 90 -3.05 -0.54 -2.64
N ILE A 91 -2.69 0.59 -2.01
CA ILE A 91 -2.27 0.64 -0.61
C ILE A 91 -3.16 1.60 0.17
N VAL A 92 -3.43 1.24 1.42
CA VAL A 92 -4.29 1.97 2.35
C VAL A 92 -3.53 2.31 3.63
N PHE A 93 -3.64 3.55 4.08
CA PHE A 93 -2.99 4.07 5.30
C PHE A 93 -3.99 4.74 6.23
N SER A 94 -3.87 4.55 7.55
CA SER A 94 -4.71 5.20 8.57
C SER A 94 -4.47 6.71 8.77
N TYR A 95 -3.62 7.31 7.93
CA TYR A 95 -3.22 8.71 8.00
C TYR A 95 -3.05 9.32 6.60
N PRO A 96 -3.01 10.66 6.45
CA PRO A 96 -2.71 11.32 5.18
C PRO A 96 -1.26 11.04 4.74
N VAL A 97 -1.08 10.44 3.56
CA VAL A 97 0.24 10.08 3.02
C VAL A 97 1.02 11.27 2.47
N VAL A 98 0.35 12.40 2.20
CA VAL A 98 0.94 13.66 1.75
C VAL A 98 0.54 14.78 2.73
N ASP A 99 1.49 15.66 3.06
CA ASP A 99 1.24 16.85 3.86
C ASP A 99 0.70 18.03 3.04
N LYS A 100 0.57 19.22 3.65
CA LYS A 100 -0.02 20.40 2.98
C LYS A 100 0.91 20.96 1.90
N GLU A 101 2.19 20.68 2.02
CA GLU A 101 3.27 21.14 1.16
C GLU A 101 3.53 20.15 0.00
N GLY A 102 2.81 19.03 -0.04
CA GLY A 102 2.96 18.01 -1.09
C GLY A 102 4.04 16.97 -0.79
N SER A 103 4.65 16.97 0.40
CA SER A 103 5.68 16.01 0.77
C SER A 103 5.06 14.70 1.25
N MET A 104 5.63 13.58 0.78
CA MET A 104 5.20 12.25 1.20
C MET A 104 5.67 11.96 2.63
N SER A 105 4.78 11.43 3.46
CA SER A 105 5.12 11.01 4.82
C SER A 105 6.26 9.96 4.80
N PRO A 106 7.19 9.99 5.77
CA PRO A 106 8.32 9.05 5.80
C PRO A 106 7.89 7.58 5.76
N ARG A 107 6.77 7.24 6.40
CA ARG A 107 6.26 5.88 6.46
C ARG A 107 5.64 5.41 5.15
N ALA A 108 4.91 6.29 4.46
CA ALA A 108 4.38 5.98 3.12
C ALA A 108 5.51 5.80 2.12
N ARG A 109 6.56 6.61 2.24
CA ARG A 109 7.78 6.51 1.43
C ARG A 109 8.49 5.16 1.62
N VAL A 110 8.68 4.72 2.86
CA VAL A 110 9.25 3.38 3.16
C VAL A 110 8.43 2.25 2.52
N ALA A 111 7.09 2.31 2.60
CA ALA A 111 6.25 1.30 1.97
C ALA A 111 6.43 1.28 0.45
N LEU A 112 6.50 2.46 -0.18
CA LEU A 112 6.70 2.62 -1.62
C LEU A 112 8.07 2.08 -2.06
N GLU A 113 9.14 2.44 -1.36
CA GLU A 113 10.49 1.99 -1.65
C GLU A 113 10.64 0.47 -1.45
N TRP A 114 10.02 -0.08 -0.41
CA TRP A 114 9.99 -1.53 -0.20
C TRP A 114 9.28 -2.27 -1.35
N ILE A 115 8.14 -1.76 -1.84
CA ILE A 115 7.39 -2.36 -2.96
C ILE A 115 8.20 -2.31 -4.25
N TYR A 116 8.79 -1.15 -4.56
CA TYR A 116 9.62 -0.97 -5.76
C TYR A 116 11.01 -1.61 -5.66
N GLY A 117 11.37 -2.20 -4.51
CA GLY A 117 12.69 -2.79 -4.29
C GLY A 117 13.82 -1.76 -4.35
N ILE A 118 13.52 -0.51 -4.03
CA ILE A 118 14.49 0.58 -3.89
C ILE A 118 15.01 0.48 -2.45
N ASP A 119 15.92 -0.45 -2.20
CA ASP A 119 16.52 -0.61 -0.87
C ASP A 119 17.32 0.64 -0.47
N TYR A 120 17.29 0.96 0.83
CA TYR A 120 18.13 1.98 1.50
C TYR A 120 19.31 1.35 2.23
#